data_AF-A0A2Z4M8X0-F1
#
_entry.id   AF-A0A2Z4M8X0-F1
#
_cell.length_a   1.000
_cell.length_b   1.000
_cell.length_c   1.000
_cell.angle_alpha   90.00
_cell.angle_beta   90.00
_cell.angle_gamma   90.00
#
_symmetry.space_group_name_H-M   'P 1'
#
loop_
_entity.id
_entity.type
_entity.pdbx_description
1 polymer ?
#
loop_
_entity_poly.entity_id
_entity_poly.type
_entity_poly.pdbx_seq_one_letter_code
_entity_poly.pdbx_strand_id
1 'polypeptide(L)'
;MMMIIKIKKINRKINKLPTMMKQIKNKVTHLSSLPLIFYNLDINVSDSDPVIAQLAYGVLLLSLVAFFCLINIVGYILAYYFVQKGNYEVKYPKFAKLIKYYKKTTLVFLTIEIILCLICLGILIFYSYLIILYK
;
A
#
# COMPACT_ATOMS: atom_id res chain seq x y z
N MET A 1 32.52 40.92 7.58
CA MET A 1 31.18 41.20 7.00
C MET A 1 30.66 40.11 6.07
N MET A 2 31.49 39.52 5.19
CA MET A 2 31.09 38.48 4.22
C MET A 2 30.61 37.15 4.85
N MET A 3 31.11 36.80 6.04
CA MET A 3 30.75 35.58 6.77
C MET A 3 29.31 35.60 7.32
N ILE A 4 28.86 36.75 7.82
CA ILE A 4 27.51 36.96 8.36
C ILE A 4 26.46 36.83 7.24
N ILE A 5 26.80 37.27 6.03
CA ILE A 5 25.94 37.17 4.85
C ILE A 5 25.75 35.70 4.43
N LYS A 6 26.80 34.87 4.50
CA LYS A 6 26.70 33.41 4.23
C LYS A 6 25.84 32.69 5.26
N ILE A 7 25.99 33.02 6.55
CA ILE A 7 25.18 32.44 7.64
C ILE A 7 23.68 32.78 7.46
N LYS A 8 23.36 34.04 7.12
CA LYS A 8 21.99 34.45 6.80
C LYS A 8 21.40 33.71 5.59
N LYS A 9 22.22 33.41 4.58
CA LYS A 9 21.79 32.69 3.37
C LYS A 9 21.49 31.21 3.65
N ILE A 10 22.24 30.58 4.55
CA ILE A 10 22.02 29.20 5.01
C ILE A 10 20.72 29.10 5.83
N ASN A 11 20.48 30.02 6.77
CA ASN A 11 19.24 30.04 7.56
C ASN A 11 17.98 30.19 6.68
N ARG A 12 18.06 30.95 5.57
CA ARG A 12 16.95 31.09 4.63
C ARG A 12 16.62 29.78 3.88
N LYS A 13 17.60 28.91 3.66
CA LYS A 13 17.40 27.59 3.02
C LYS A 13 16.79 26.57 3.99
N ILE A 14 17.20 26.61 5.25
CA ILE A 14 16.70 25.74 6.32
C ILE A 14 15.23 26.05 6.64
N ASN A 15 14.82 27.33 6.62
CA ASN A 15 13.43 27.70 6.89
C ASN A 15 12.44 27.36 5.75
N LYS A 16 12.93 26.97 4.56
CA LYS A 16 12.08 26.50 3.43
C LYS A 16 11.87 24.97 3.41
N LEU A 17 12.68 24.22 4.14
CA LEU A 17 12.50 22.76 4.31
C LEU A 17 11.21 22.36 5.05
N PRO A 18 10.79 23.01 6.15
CA PRO A 18 9.59 22.59 6.87
C PRO A 18 8.29 22.82 6.07
N THR A 19 8.28 23.76 5.14
CA THR A 19 7.09 24.03 4.30
C THR A 19 6.91 22.97 3.21
N MET A 20 8.01 22.43 2.64
CA MET A 20 7.94 21.30 1.72
C MET A 20 7.56 19.98 2.42
N MET A 21 8.06 19.74 3.64
CA MET A 21 7.63 18.58 4.44
C MET A 21 6.15 18.64 4.83
N LYS A 22 5.60 19.83 5.10
CA LYS A 22 4.16 20.00 5.37
C LYS A 22 3.29 19.68 4.14
N GLN A 23 3.76 19.96 2.93
CA GLN A 23 3.03 19.64 1.70
C GLN A 23 3.06 18.12 1.40
N ILE A 24 4.16 17.43 1.72
CA ILE A 24 4.27 15.97 1.58
C ILE A 24 3.38 15.25 2.59
N LYS A 25 3.27 15.76 3.82
CA LYS A 25 2.45 15.15 4.89
C LYS A 25 0.95 15.07 4.56
N ASN A 26 0.44 15.93 3.67
CA ASN A 26 -0.96 15.92 3.27
C ASN A 26 -1.26 15.08 2.02
N LYS A 27 -0.24 14.60 1.28
CA LYS A 27 -0.45 13.92 -0.01
C LYS A 27 0.00 12.45 -0.03
N VAL A 28 0.72 12.01 1.01
CA VAL A 28 1.27 10.66 1.11
C VAL A 28 0.49 9.86 2.16
N THR A 29 -0.80 9.64 1.93
CA THR A 29 -1.62 8.75 2.77
C THR A 29 -1.91 7.41 2.10
N HIS A 30 -1.60 7.24 0.81
CA HIS A 30 -1.84 5.99 0.07
C HIS A 30 -0.76 5.76 -0.98
N LEU A 31 0.48 5.50 -0.57
CA LEU A 31 1.40 4.76 -1.45
C LEU A 31 1.00 3.29 -1.34
N SER A 32 -0.06 2.88 -2.04
CA SER A 32 -0.13 1.48 -2.43
C SER A 32 1.00 1.26 -3.43
N SER A 33 1.82 0.23 -3.23
CA SER A 33 2.87 -0.16 -4.19
C SER A 33 2.27 -0.70 -5.50
N LEU A 34 0.97 -1.01 -5.49
CA LEU A 34 0.20 -1.60 -6.58
C LEU A 34 0.38 -0.89 -7.94
N PRO A 35 0.27 0.46 -8.07
CA PRO A 35 0.41 1.12 -9.37
C PRO A 35 1.80 0.98 -9.97
N LEU A 36 2.83 0.82 -9.14
CA LEU A 36 4.23 0.71 -9.56
C LEU A 36 4.55 -0.69 -10.08
N ILE A 37 3.90 -1.71 -9.53
CA ILE A 37 3.98 -3.09 -10.01
C ILE A 37 3.23 -3.22 -11.34
N PHE A 38 2.02 -2.67 -11.44
CA PHE A 38 1.25 -2.69 -12.70
C PHE A 38 1.92 -1.93 -13.83
N TYR A 39 2.69 -0.87 -13.54
CA TYR A 39 3.45 -0.14 -14.56
C TYR A 39 4.61 -0.97 -15.15
N ASN A 40 5.22 -1.86 -14.36
CA ASN A 40 6.35 -2.68 -14.81
C ASN A 40 5.93 -3.97 -15.51
N LEU A 41 4.70 -4.43 -15.29
CA LEU A 41 4.09 -5.46 -16.13
C LEU A 41 3.51 -4.73 -17.35
N ASP A 42 4.22 -4.76 -18.48
CA ASP A 42 3.77 -4.18 -19.75
C ASP A 42 2.56 -4.96 -20.31
N ILE A 43 1.40 -4.78 -19.68
CA ILE A 43 0.16 -5.52 -19.98
C ILE A 43 -0.52 -4.81 -21.14
N ASN A 44 -0.09 -5.14 -22.35
CA ASN A 44 -0.78 -4.75 -23.57
C ASN A 44 -1.40 -5.99 -24.19
N VAL A 45 -2.65 -6.27 -23.82
CA VAL A 45 -3.44 -7.36 -24.40
C VAL A 45 -4.19 -6.78 -25.60
N SER A 46 -3.93 -7.31 -26.79
CA SER A 46 -4.63 -6.88 -28.00
C SER A 46 -6.00 -7.57 -28.07
N ASP A 47 -7.01 -6.87 -28.59
CA ASP A 47 -8.31 -7.48 -28.90
C ASP A 47 -8.20 -8.61 -29.94
N SER A 48 -7.07 -8.70 -30.64
CA SER A 48 -6.75 -9.77 -31.59
C SER A 48 -6.18 -11.05 -30.95
N ASP A 49 -5.84 -11.02 -29.66
CA ASP A 49 -5.30 -12.17 -28.96
C ASP A 49 -6.37 -13.25 -28.71
N PRO A 50 -5.98 -14.53 -28.63
CA PRO A 50 -6.91 -15.60 -28.34
C PRO A 50 -7.59 -15.40 -26.98
N VAL A 51 -8.90 -15.68 -26.90
CA VAL A 51 -9.74 -15.50 -25.70
C VAL A 51 -9.12 -16.14 -24.44
N ILE A 52 -8.44 -17.28 -24.62
CA ILE A 52 -7.74 -17.99 -23.54
C ILE A 52 -6.57 -17.15 -22.97
N ALA A 53 -5.82 -16.45 -23.82
CA ALA A 53 -4.74 -15.57 -23.37
C ALA A 53 -5.31 -14.36 -22.63
N GLN A 54 -6.37 -13.74 -23.14
CA GLN A 54 -7.05 -12.61 -22.48
C GLN A 54 -7.57 -13.01 -21.08
N LEU A 55 -8.17 -14.20 -20.98
CA LEU A 55 -8.65 -14.74 -19.72
C LEU A 55 -7.50 -15.05 -18.76
N ALA A 56 -6.40 -15.65 -19.23
CA ALA A 56 -5.22 -15.92 -18.41
C ALA A 56 -4.62 -14.64 -17.83
N TYR A 57 -4.57 -13.55 -18.59
CA TYR A 57 -4.14 -12.24 -18.09
C TYR A 57 -5.08 -11.66 -17.02
N GLY A 58 -6.39 -11.76 -17.22
CA GLY A 58 -7.38 -11.32 -16.23
C GLY A 58 -7.26 -12.09 -14.90
N VAL A 59 -7.12 -13.41 -14.99
CA VAL A 59 -6.89 -14.29 -13.83
C VAL A 59 -5.57 -13.97 -13.15
N LEU A 60 -4.49 -13.77 -13.91
CA LEU A 60 -3.18 -13.38 -13.39
C LEU A 60 -3.27 -12.08 -12.61
N LEU A 61 -3.85 -11.02 -13.19
CA LEU A 61 -4.00 -9.72 -12.53
C LEU A 61 -4.79 -9.82 -11.24
N LEU A 62 -5.93 -10.51 -11.28
CA LEU A 62 -6.81 -10.63 -10.13
C LEU A 62 -6.16 -11.47 -9.01
N SER A 63 -5.40 -12.50 -9.36
CA SER A 63 -4.61 -13.30 -8.42
C SER A 63 -3.46 -12.49 -7.80
N LEU A 64 -2.82 -11.60 -8.57
CA LEU A 64 -1.76 -10.73 -8.09
C LEU A 64 -2.30 -9.74 -7.05
N VAL A 65 -3.46 -9.12 -7.32
CA VAL A 65 -4.15 -8.24 -6.37
C VAL A 65 -4.47 -8.98 -5.08
N ALA A 66 -5.06 -10.17 -5.18
CA ALA A 66 -5.39 -10.99 -4.00
C ALA A 66 -4.13 -11.34 -3.19
N PHE A 67 -3.03 -11.68 -3.86
CA PHE A 67 -1.74 -11.98 -3.22
C PHE A 67 -1.18 -10.77 -2.45
N PHE A 68 -1.23 -9.57 -3.04
CA PHE A 68 -0.80 -8.35 -2.33
C PHE A 68 -1.69 -8.02 -1.13
N CYS A 69 -3.01 -8.21 -1.23
CA CYS A 69 -3.90 -8.06 -0.07
C CYS A 69 -3.51 -9.04 1.05
N LEU A 70 -3.16 -10.28 0.70
CA LEU A 70 -2.73 -11.29 1.67
C LEU A 70 -1.41 -10.89 2.37
N ILE A 71 -0.42 -10.42 1.61
CA ILE A 71 0.84 -9.90 2.16
C ILE A 71 0.58 -8.75 3.12
N ASN A 72 -0.30 -7.81 2.78
CA ASN A 72 -0.61 -6.67 3.65
C ASN A 72 -1.29 -7.11 4.96
N ILE A 73 -2.24 -8.05 4.88
CA ILE A 73 -2.91 -8.62 6.06
C ILE A 73 -1.89 -9.30 6.98
N VAL A 74 -1.00 -10.12 6.41
CA VAL A 74 0.06 -10.82 7.17
C VAL A 74 1.02 -9.81 7.80
N GLY A 75 1.49 -8.83 7.03
CA GLY A 75 2.37 -7.77 7.50
C GLY A 75 1.76 -6.97 8.67
N TYR A 76 0.46 -6.72 8.61
CA TYR A 76 -0.26 -6.10 9.72
C TYR A 76 -0.27 -6.96 10.97
N ILE A 77 -0.63 -8.24 10.86
CA ILE A 77 -0.69 -9.16 12.01
C ILE A 77 0.69 -9.25 12.67
N LEU A 78 1.76 -9.35 11.87
CA LEU A 78 3.15 -9.34 12.36
C LEU A 78 3.48 -8.04 13.09
N ALA A 79 3.19 -6.89 12.48
CA ALA A 79 3.44 -5.59 13.11
C ALA A 79 2.66 -5.42 14.42
N TYR A 80 1.39 -5.83 14.43
CA TYR A 80 0.54 -5.81 15.61
C TYR A 80 1.11 -6.69 16.73
N TYR A 81 1.53 -7.92 16.39
CA TYR A 81 2.14 -8.85 17.34
C TYR A 81 3.41 -8.29 17.96
N PHE A 82 4.31 -7.71 17.16
CA PHE A 82 5.52 -7.08 17.67
C PHE A 82 5.23 -5.90 18.60
N VAL A 83 4.28 -5.03 18.22
CA VAL A 83 3.88 -3.89 19.06
C VAL A 83 3.33 -4.37 20.41
N GLN A 84 2.51 -5.43 20.41
CA GLN A 84 1.87 -5.96 21.61
C GLN A 84 2.88 -6.64 22.55
N LYS A 85 3.85 -7.40 22.02
CA LYS A 85 4.85 -8.12 22.83
C LYS A 85 6.03 -7.26 23.28
N GLY A 86 6.44 -6.26 22.49
CA GLY A 86 7.69 -5.53 22.73
C GLY A 86 7.60 -4.35 23.69
N ASN A 87 6.43 -4.08 24.29
CA ASN A 87 6.19 -2.97 25.21
C ASN A 87 6.70 -1.61 24.68
N TYR A 88 6.63 -1.43 23.35
CA TYR A 88 7.18 -0.26 22.64
C TYR A 88 6.48 1.05 23.04
N GLU A 89 5.25 0.96 23.55
CA GLU A 89 4.52 2.11 24.10
C GLU A 89 5.22 2.69 25.35
N VAL A 90 5.81 1.83 26.18
CA VAL A 90 6.53 2.23 27.41
C VAL A 90 7.96 2.66 27.07
N LYS A 91 8.62 1.94 26.16
CA LYS A 91 10.02 2.21 25.79
C LYS A 91 10.19 3.50 24.97
N TYR A 92 9.17 3.90 24.22
CA TYR A 92 9.22 5.07 23.34
C TYR A 92 7.94 5.94 23.42
N PRO A 93 7.76 6.72 24.50
CA PRO A 93 6.52 7.47 24.76
C PRO A 93 6.21 8.53 23.69
N LYS A 94 7.22 9.05 22.98
CA LYS A 94 7.03 9.99 21.86
C LYS A 94 6.27 9.36 20.68
N PHE A 95 6.37 8.05 20.52
CA PHE A 95 5.71 7.31 19.44
C PHE A 95 4.36 6.72 19.87
N ALA A 96 4.00 6.79 21.16
CA ALA A 96 2.75 6.22 21.67
C ALA A 96 1.49 6.78 20.97
N LYS A 97 1.46 8.09 20.66
CA LYS A 97 0.36 8.69 19.87
C LYS A 97 0.30 8.14 18.44
N LEU A 98 1.47 7.88 17.85
CA LEU A 98 1.59 7.38 16.47
C LEU A 98 1.18 5.91 16.40
N ILE A 99 1.58 5.09 17.38
CA ILE A 99 1.17 3.69 17.54
C ILE A 99 -0.35 3.60 17.75
N LYS A 100 -0.92 4.45 18.61
CA LYS A 100 -2.37 4.45 18.88
C LYS A 100 -3.19 4.88 17.66
N TYR A 101 -2.71 5.89 16.91
CA TYR A 101 -3.33 6.31 15.66
C TYR A 101 -3.23 5.20 14.60
N TYR A 102 -2.06 4.60 14.44
CA TYR A 102 -1.85 3.48 13.54
C TYR A 102 -2.78 2.31 13.89
N LYS A 103 -2.87 1.93 15.17
CA LYS A 103 -3.75 0.83 15.60
C LYS A 103 -5.22 1.05 15.22
N LYS A 104 -5.75 2.27 15.34
CA LYS A 104 -7.15 2.58 14.99
C LYS A 104 -7.36 2.66 13.48
N THR A 105 -6.53 3.42 12.78
CA THR A 105 -6.66 3.64 11.34
C THR A 105 -6.41 2.34 10.57
N THR A 106 -5.40 1.57 10.98
CA THR A 106 -5.02 0.33 10.28
C THR A 106 -6.05 -0.79 10.44
N LEU A 107 -6.83 -0.83 11.55
CA LEU A 107 -7.94 -1.78 11.65
C LEU A 107 -9.02 -1.55 10.58
N VAL A 108 -9.35 -0.30 10.29
CA VAL A 108 -10.33 0.03 9.23
C VAL A 108 -9.79 -0.35 7.86
N PHE A 109 -8.52 -0.05 7.59
CA PHE A 109 -7.85 -0.46 6.34
C PHE A 109 -7.78 -1.97 6.18
N LEU A 110 -7.44 -2.69 7.25
CA LEU A 110 -7.38 -4.15 7.24
C LEU A 110 -8.75 -4.76 6.87
N THR A 111 -9.84 -4.22 7.44
CA THR A 111 -11.19 -4.69 7.11
C THR A 111 -11.51 -4.48 5.63
N ILE A 112 -11.13 -3.33 5.06
CA ILE A 112 -11.32 -3.05 3.63
C ILE A 112 -10.49 -4.03 2.78
N GLU A 113 -9.24 -4.30 3.14
CA GLU A 113 -8.39 -5.25 2.42
C GLU A 113 -8.92 -6.69 2.49
N ILE A 114 -9.46 -7.11 3.63
CA ILE A 114 -10.09 -8.43 3.78
C ILE A 114 -11.30 -8.54 2.85
N ILE A 115 -12.18 -7.52 2.83
CA ILE A 115 -13.35 -7.49 1.94
C ILE A 115 -12.91 -7.52 0.48
N LEU A 116 -11.90 -6.72 0.11
CA LEU A 116 -11.36 -6.68 -1.25
C LEU A 116 -10.78 -8.04 -1.66
N CYS A 117 -10.01 -8.68 -0.78
CA CYS A 117 -9.44 -10.01 -0.99
C CYS A 117 -10.53 -11.07 -1.22
N LEU A 118 -11.58 -11.05 -0.40
CA LEU A 118 -12.73 -11.95 -0.55
C LEU A 118 -13.47 -11.74 -1.88
N ILE A 119 -13.63 -10.49 -2.32
CA ILE A 119 -14.25 -10.19 -3.62
C ILE A 119 -13.37 -10.73 -4.76
N CYS A 120 -12.06 -10.48 -4.74
CA CYS A 120 -11.15 -10.98 -5.78
C CYS A 120 -11.15 -12.52 -5.85
N LEU A 121 -11.09 -13.19 -4.69
CA LEU A 121 -11.19 -14.65 -4.61
C LEU A 121 -12.55 -15.17 -5.08
N GLY A 122 -13.64 -14.51 -4.70
CA GLY A 122 -14.99 -14.86 -5.13
C GLY A 122 -15.15 -14.80 -6.65
N ILE A 123 -14.61 -13.74 -7.28
CA ILE A 123 -14.60 -13.59 -8.74
C ILE A 123 -13.77 -14.71 -9.39
N LEU A 124 -12.59 -15.05 -8.85
CA LEU A 124 -11.77 -16.15 -9.37
C LEU A 124 -12.49 -17.50 -9.33
N ILE A 125 -13.15 -17.80 -8.20
CA ILE A 125 -13.93 -19.04 -8.03
C ILE A 125 -15.10 -19.06 -9.01
N PHE A 126 -15.82 -17.94 -9.14
CA PHE A 126 -16.96 -17.81 -10.05
C PHE A 126 -16.55 -18.04 -11.51
N TYR A 127 -15.47 -17.40 -11.97
CA TYR A 127 -14.95 -17.62 -13.32
C TYR A 127 -14.49 -19.06 -13.54
N SER A 128 -13.80 -19.65 -12.55
CA SER A 128 -13.36 -21.04 -12.64
C SER A 128 -14.54 -22.00 -12.76
N TYR A 129 -15.63 -21.74 -12.02
CA TYR A 129 -16.86 -22.51 -12.12
C TYR A 129 -17.54 -22.37 -13.49
N LEU A 130 -17.64 -21.15 -14.02
CA LEU A 130 -18.19 -20.92 -15.36
C LEU A 130 -17.43 -21.69 -16.45
N ILE A 131 -16.10 -21.72 -16.39
CA ILE A 131 -15.27 -22.43 -17.38
C ILE A 131 -15.51 -23.94 -17.32
N ILE A 132 -15.70 -24.51 -16.13
CA ILE A 132 -16.01 -25.94 -15.98
C ILE A 132 -17.39 -26.26 -16.54
N LEU A 133 -18.37 -25.37 -16.36
CA LEU A 133 -19.76 -25.59 -16.78
C LEU A 133 -19.98 -25.37 -18.28
N TYR A 134 -19.17 -24.51 -18.92
CA TYR A 134 -19.21 -24.25 -20.37
C TYR A 134 -18.35 -25.21 -21.20
N LYS A 135 -17.71 -26.20 -20.56
CA LYS A 135 -16.99 -27.29 -21.21
C LYS A 135 -17.95 -28.43 -21.54
#